data_AF-A0A6C0E9B4-F1
#
_entry.id   AF-A0A6C0E9B4-F1
#
_cell.length_a   1.000
_cell.length_b   1.000
_cell.length_c   1.000
_cell.angle_alpha   90.00
_cell.angle_beta   90.00
_cell.angle_gamma   90.00
#
_symmetry.space_group_name_H-M   'P 1'
#
loop_
_entity.id
_entity.type
_entity.pdbx_description
1 polymer ?
#
loop_
_entity_poly.entity_id
_entity_poly.type
_entity_poly.pdbx_seq_one_letter_code
_entity_poly.pdbx_strand_id
1 'polypeptide(L)'
;MSETKQDTQNDLKLPSNKTYDGAFRLSIKTGKKVCGYFYLDSLSGGVSICHDGDDKLIYKNSDEYTSPLVNLYKSGDEYIAVTENTIYIISSKCEIRKQS
;
A
#
# COMPACT_ATOMS: atom_id res chain seq x y z
N MET A 1 4.00 -43.00 -10.04
CA MET A 1 2.64 -42.88 -9.46
C MET A 1 2.86 -42.27 -8.07
N SER A 2 2.52 -41.01 -7.80
CA SER A 2 1.26 -40.33 -8.11
C SER A 2 1.41 -38.82 -8.30
N GLU A 3 0.74 -38.33 -9.33
CA GLU A 3 0.16 -36.98 -9.56
C GLU A 3 -0.69 -36.46 -8.38
N THR A 4 -1.06 -35.18 -8.13
CA THR A 4 -0.73 -33.80 -8.57
C THR A 4 -1.53 -32.83 -7.65
N LYS A 5 -1.14 -31.55 -7.62
CA LYS A 5 -1.90 -30.31 -7.32
C LYS A 5 -1.90 -29.76 -5.89
N GLN A 6 -1.18 -28.64 -5.72
CA GLN A 6 -1.79 -27.36 -5.37
C GLN A 6 -0.86 -26.22 -5.85
N ASP A 7 -0.95 -25.93 -7.15
CA ASP A 7 -0.54 -24.64 -7.70
C ASP A 7 -1.64 -23.64 -7.28
N THR A 8 -1.50 -23.06 -6.09
CA THR A 8 -2.26 -21.86 -5.78
C THR A 8 -1.44 -20.72 -6.36
N GLN A 9 -1.71 -20.39 -7.63
CA GLN A 9 -1.39 -19.06 -8.16
C GLN A 9 -2.01 -18.05 -7.19
N ASN A 10 -1.23 -17.64 -6.19
CA ASN A 10 -1.44 -16.37 -5.51
C ASN A 10 -1.29 -15.37 -6.64
N ASP A 11 -2.40 -14.96 -7.22
CA ASP A 11 -2.49 -13.89 -8.21
C ASP A 11 -2.02 -12.63 -7.48
N LEU A 12 -0.68 -12.49 -7.40
CA LEU A 12 0.03 -11.32 -6.97
C LEU A 12 -0.36 -10.26 -7.99
N LYS A 13 -1.50 -9.63 -7.74
CA LYS A 13 -2.01 -8.54 -8.57
C LYS A 13 -0.98 -7.45 -8.50
N LEU A 14 -0.07 -7.41 -9.46
CA LEU A 14 0.93 -6.36 -9.51
C LEU A 14 0.19 -5.02 -9.67
N PRO A 15 0.70 -3.96 -9.03
CA PRO A 15 0.12 -2.63 -9.21
C PRO A 15 0.21 -2.23 -10.69
N SER A 16 -0.66 -1.34 -11.13
CA SER A 16 -0.60 -0.81 -12.49
C SER A 16 0.79 -0.22 -12.80
N ASN A 17 1.26 -0.37 -14.05
CA ASN A 17 2.52 0.23 -14.51
C ASN A 17 2.58 1.74 -14.22
N LYS A 18 1.43 2.43 -14.31
CA LYS A 18 1.34 3.86 -13.98
C LYS A 18 1.67 4.16 -12.51
N THR A 19 1.21 3.29 -11.61
CA THR A 19 1.44 3.41 -10.18
C THR A 19 2.92 3.15 -9.86
N TYR A 20 3.51 2.16 -10.52
CA TYR A 20 4.94 1.86 -10.40
C TYR A 20 5.80 3.04 -10.89
N ASP A 21 5.53 3.54 -12.09
CA ASP A 21 6.24 4.69 -12.66
C ASP A 21 6.10 5.94 -11.78
N GLY A 22 4.90 6.20 -11.25
CA GLY A 22 4.64 7.31 -10.34
C GLY A 22 5.42 7.19 -9.03
N ALA A 23 5.38 6.02 -8.38
CA ALA A 23 6.07 5.76 -7.13
C ALA A 23 7.59 5.83 -7.29
N PHE A 24 8.12 5.26 -8.37
CA PHE A 24 9.55 5.27 -8.66
C PHE A 24 10.05 6.67 -9.03
N ARG A 25 9.26 7.44 -9.79
CA ARG A 25 9.58 8.85 -10.09
C ARG A 25 9.60 9.70 -8.83
N LEU A 26 8.69 9.47 -7.89
CA LEU A 26 8.71 10.12 -6.58
C LEU A 26 9.96 9.72 -5.79
N SER A 27 10.29 8.43 -5.77
CA SER A 27 11.50 7.91 -5.13
C SER A 27 12.77 8.60 -5.61
N ILE A 28 12.94 8.74 -6.93
CA ILE A 28 14.09 9.44 -7.52
C ILE A 28 14.10 10.93 -7.13
N LYS A 29 12.95 11.60 -7.16
CA LYS A 29 12.85 13.03 -6.85
C LYS A 29 13.09 13.36 -5.39
N THR A 30 12.56 12.53 -4.49
CA THR A 30 12.61 12.79 -3.05
C THR A 30 13.70 12.00 -2.34
N GLY A 31 14.41 11.10 -3.02
CA GLY A 31 15.42 10.21 -2.45
C GLY A 31 14.85 9.17 -1.47
N LYS A 32 13.56 8.83 -1.56
CA LYS A 32 12.86 7.94 -0.61
C LYS A 32 12.80 6.52 -1.15
N LYS A 33 12.84 5.50 -0.29
CA LYS A 33 12.72 4.10 -0.71
C LYS A 33 11.26 3.73 -1.03
N VAL A 34 11.02 2.92 -2.07
CA VAL A 34 9.70 2.36 -2.35
C VAL A 34 9.54 1.04 -1.61
N CYS A 35 8.40 0.81 -0.95
CA CYS A 35 8.13 -0.35 -0.13
C CYS A 35 6.72 -0.90 -0.36
N GLY A 36 6.61 -2.16 -0.77
CA GLY A 36 5.32 -2.85 -0.96
C GLY A 36 4.82 -3.59 0.27
N TYR A 37 5.31 -3.27 1.48
CA TYR A 37 5.05 -4.06 2.69
C TYR A 37 3.55 -4.26 2.97
N PHE A 38 2.75 -3.20 2.86
CA PHE A 38 1.30 -3.24 3.09
C PHE A 38 0.49 -3.66 1.86
N TYR A 39 1.14 -3.93 0.73
CA TYR A 39 0.44 -4.16 -0.54
C TYR A 39 -0.35 -5.47 -0.54
N LEU A 40 0.25 -6.57 -0.08
CA LEU A 40 -0.43 -7.86 0.01
C LEU A 40 -1.60 -7.81 1.00
N ASP A 41 -1.36 -7.22 2.18
CA ASP A 41 -2.41 -7.08 3.19
C ASP A 41 -3.54 -6.16 2.72
N SER A 42 -3.22 -5.12 1.93
CA SER A 42 -4.23 -4.23 1.31
C SER A 42 -5.14 -4.94 0.32
N LEU A 43 -4.61 -5.93 -0.40
CA LEU A 43 -5.41 -6.75 -1.32
C LEU A 43 -6.35 -7.70 -0.57
N SER A 44 -5.90 -8.20 0.58
CA SER A 44 -6.65 -9.08 1.49
C SER A 44 -7.64 -8.34 2.40
N GLY A 45 -7.66 -7.00 2.36
CA GLY A 45 -8.53 -6.17 3.20
C GLY A 45 -8.07 -6.05 4.66
N GLY A 46 -6.85 -6.51 4.98
CA GLY A 46 -6.25 -6.41 6.32
C GLY A 46 -5.53 -5.09 6.56
N VAL A 47 -5.75 -4.06 5.73
CA VAL A 47 -5.14 -2.74 5.86
C VAL A 47 -6.22 -1.68 5.72
N SER A 48 -6.20 -0.70 6.62
CA SER A 48 -7.07 0.46 6.63
C SER A 48 -6.26 1.74 6.71
N ILE A 49 -6.68 2.78 6.00
CA ILE A 49 -6.10 4.12 6.16
C ILE A 49 -6.96 4.88 7.15
N CYS A 50 -6.41 5.26 8.30
CA CYS A 50 -7.11 6.13 9.26
C CYS A 50 -6.60 7.56 9.18
N HIS A 51 -7.47 8.51 9.49
CA HIS A 51 -7.08 9.91 9.69
C HIS A 51 -6.94 10.17 11.19
N ASP A 52 -5.77 10.64 11.61
CA ASP A 52 -5.48 11.10 12.96
C ASP A 52 -5.31 12.63 12.89
N GLY A 53 -6.39 13.36 13.15
CA GLY A 53 -6.45 14.81 12.91
C GLY A 53 -6.33 15.16 11.42
N ASP A 54 -5.30 15.94 11.08
CA ASP A 54 -4.97 16.34 9.70
C ASP A 54 -4.09 15.31 8.96
N ASP A 55 -3.47 14.38 9.69
CA ASP A 55 -2.54 13.39 9.14
C ASP A 55 -3.23 12.07 8.79
N LYS A 56 -2.72 11.37 7.77
CA LYS A 56 -3.21 10.05 7.37
C LYS A 56 -2.21 8.99 7.77
N LEU A 57 -2.65 7.88 8.33
CA LEU A 57 -1.79 6.75 8.66
C LEU A 57 -2.38 5.47 8.10
N ILE A 58 -1.51 4.54 7.73
CA ILE A 58 -1.90 3.19 7.31
C ILE A 58 -1.79 2.27 8.52
N TYR A 59 -2.92 1.66 8.88
CA TYR A 59 -3.06 0.66 9.91
C TYR A 59 -3.22 -0.70 9.25
N LYS A 60 -2.37 -1.65 9.62
CA LYS A 60 -2.57 -3.07 9.31
C LYS A 60 -3.35 -3.73 10.44
N ASN A 61 -2.90 -3.53 11.67
CA ASN A 61 -3.56 -3.99 12.88
C ASN A 61 -3.50 -2.89 13.95
N SER A 62 -4.12 -3.11 15.12
CA SER A 62 -4.04 -2.20 16.27
C SER A 62 -2.61 -1.84 16.68
N ASP A 63 -1.67 -2.77 16.48
CA ASP A 63 -0.27 -2.64 16.91
C ASP A 63 0.69 -2.32 15.76
N GLU A 64 0.28 -2.53 14.51
CA GLU A 64 1.11 -2.29 13.33
C GLU A 64 0.53 -1.16 12.48
N TYR A 65 1.14 0.01 12.60
CA TYR A 65 0.83 1.19 11.80
C TYR A 65 2.11 1.82 11.24
N THR A 66 1.96 2.56 10.15
CA THR A 66 3.06 3.36 9.58
C THR A 66 3.10 4.75 10.20
N SER A 67 4.22 5.45 10.01
CA SER A 67 4.35 6.88 10.32
C SER A 67 3.33 7.73 9.55
N PRO A 68 3.00 8.94 10.01
CA PRO A 68 2.12 9.84 9.28
C PRO A 68 2.54 10.02 7.83
N LEU A 69 1.56 9.83 6.95
CA LEU A 69 1.67 10.05 5.52
C LEU A 69 1.74 11.56 5.30
N VAL A 70 2.84 11.98 4.70
CA VAL A 70 3.05 13.34 4.22
C VAL A 70 2.18 13.61 3.00
N ASN A 71 2.06 12.62 2.09
CA ASN A 71 1.22 12.73 0.90
C ASN A 71 0.57 11.40 0.53
N LEU A 72 -0.61 11.45 -0.06
CA LEU A 72 -1.32 10.28 -0.59
C LEU A 72 -1.80 10.58 -2.02
N TYR A 73 -1.30 9.82 -2.99
CA TYR A 73 -1.71 9.92 -4.39
C TYR A 73 -2.58 8.73 -4.76
N LYS A 74 -3.69 8.99 -5.47
CA LYS A 74 -4.51 7.93 -6.05
C LYS A 74 -4.09 7.69 -7.49
N SER A 75 -3.81 6.44 -7.84
CA SER A 75 -3.43 6.01 -9.19
C SER A 75 -4.30 4.81 -9.58
N GLY A 76 -5.44 5.08 -10.22
CA GLY A 76 -6.40 4.04 -10.61
C GLY A 76 -6.95 3.27 -9.42
N ASP A 77 -6.65 1.98 -9.40
CA ASP A 77 -7.03 1.01 -8.35
C ASP A 77 -5.98 0.85 -7.25
N GLU A 78 -4.99 1.74 -7.19
CA GLU A 78 -3.97 1.77 -6.14
C GLU A 78 -3.78 3.18 -5.55
N TYR A 79 -3.16 3.22 -4.37
CA TYR A 79 -2.69 4.43 -3.72
C TYR A 79 -1.17 4.38 -3.52
N ILE A 80 -0.53 5.52 -3.76
CA ILE A 80 0.88 5.77 -3.46
C ILE A 80 0.91 6.66 -2.23
N ALA A 81 1.29 6.06 -1.10
CA ALA A 81 1.34 6.67 0.21
C ALA A 81 2.78 7.06 0.52
N VAL A 82 3.06 8.35 0.75
CA VAL A 82 4.41 8.85 0.98
C VAL A 82 4.54 9.29 2.42
N THR A 83 5.43 8.65 3.17
CA THR A 83 5.83 9.07 4.52
C THR A 83 7.12 9.89 4.45
N GLU A 84 7.71 10.19 5.60
CA GLU A 84 8.95 10.96 5.71
C GLU A 84 10.15 10.29 5.01
N ASN A 85 10.25 8.96 5.06
CA ASN A 85 11.43 8.25 4.50
C ASN A 85 11.06 7.16 3.48
N THR A 86 9.78 6.81 3.36
CA THR A 86 9.34 5.65 2.58
C THR A 86 8.12 5.98 1.73
N ILE A 87 8.05 5.39 0.54
CA ILE A 87 6.89 5.43 -0.35
C ILE A 87 6.26 4.05 -0.33
N TYR A 88 5.05 3.95 0.20
CA TYR A 88 4.25 2.74 0.21
C TYR A 88 3.32 2.70 -1.00
N ILE A 89 3.12 1.49 -1.53
CA ILE A 89 2.08 1.22 -2.51
C ILE A 89 1.07 0.32 -1.84
N ILE A 90 -0.20 0.71 -1.88
CA ILE A 90 -1.32 -0.05 -1.34
C ILE A 90 -2.45 -0.10 -2.36
N SER A 91 -3.26 -1.15 -2.33
CA SER A 91 -4.43 -1.28 -3.20
C SER A 91 -5.55 -0.36 -2.72
N SER A 92 -6.36 0.13 -3.67
CA SER A 92 -7.57 0.90 -3.37
C SER A 92 -8.68 0.08 -2.74
N LYS A 93 -8.49 -1.23 -2.61
CA LYS A 93 -9.37 -2.12 -1.84
C LYS A 93 -9.32 -1.88 -0.32
N CYS A 94 -8.29 -1.20 0.18
CA CYS A 94 -8.23 -0.80 1.58
C CYS A 94 -9.42 0.08 1.97
N GLU A 95 -9.98 -0.15 3.16
CA GLU A 95 -10.96 0.75 3.73
C GLU A 95 -10.27 2.02 4.24
N ILE A 96 -10.82 3.19 3.90
CA ILE A 96 -10.40 4.45 4.50
C ILE A 96 -11.37 4.74 5.65
N ARG A 97 -10.92 4.56 6.88
CA ARG A 97 -11.71 4.85 8.08
C ARG A 97 -11.43 6.26 8.56
N LYS A 98 -12.47 6.97 8.98
CA LYS A 98 -12.33 8.18 9.78
C LYS A 98 -12.45 7.77 11.23
N GLN A 99 -11.45 8.09 12.05
CA GLN A 99 -11.59 7.96 13.49
C GLN A 99 -12.38 9.20 13.94
N SER A 100 -13.68 9.00 14.20
CA SER A 100 -14.56 10.03 14.77
C SER A 100 -14.39 10.10 16.28
#